data_AF-A0A0B1S7X5-F1
#
_entry.id   AF-A0A0B1S7X5-F1
#
_cell.length_a   1.000
_cell.length_b   1.000
_cell.length_c   1.000
_cell.angle_alpha   90.00
_cell.angle_beta   90.00
_cell.angle_gamma   90.00
#
_symmetry.space_group_name_H-M   'P 1'
#
loop_
_entity.id
_entity.type
_entity.pdbx_description
1 polymer ?
#
loop_
_entity_poly.entity_id
_entity_poly.type
_entity_poly.pdbx_seq_one_letter_code
_entity_poly.pdbx_strand_id
1 'polypeptide(L)'
;ATDYGCIFSSGCGRECTACSLCHTSKLQVVEVLTGSKLKTGDQCHELVTCATECVTKAHSNFAVINRCLRHHCAYHCFNGSCPKCASFIQRIFNQMCVSGDFKGRVKGFKGQCTELFREMVRAKFRKQFDEQERAAKKN
;
A
#
# COMPACT_ATOMS: atom_id res chain seq x y z
N ALA A 1 20.22 6.85 0.04
CA ALA A 1 18.83 6.52 -0.35
C ALA A 1 18.12 5.99 0.89
N THR A 2 16.94 6.52 1.22
CA THR A 2 16.19 6.09 2.40
C THR A 2 15.50 4.76 2.09
N ASP A 3 16.09 3.66 2.57
CA ASP A 3 15.57 2.32 2.33
C ASP A 3 14.46 2.01 3.35
N TYR A 4 13.20 2.03 2.88
CA TYR A 4 12.03 1.59 3.65
C TYR A 4 12.14 0.12 4.09
N GLY A 5 13.07 -0.66 3.52
CA GLY A 5 13.45 -1.99 4.00
C GLY A 5 13.91 -1.99 5.46
N CYS A 6 14.45 -0.87 5.96
CA CYS A 6 14.87 -0.74 7.36
C CYS A 6 13.71 -0.79 8.37
N ILE A 7 12.47 -0.57 7.93
CA ILE A 7 11.28 -0.62 8.79
C ILE A 7 10.99 -2.07 9.23
N PHE A 8 11.27 -3.04 8.36
CA PHE A 8 10.91 -4.44 8.56
C PHE A 8 12.11 -5.41 8.62
N SER A 9 13.32 -4.94 8.33
CA SER A 9 14.54 -5.78 8.33
C SER A 9 15.12 -5.94 9.74
N SER A 10 15.29 -7.19 10.18
CA SER A 10 16.03 -7.55 11.40
C SER A 10 17.53 -7.35 11.16
N GLY A 11 18.01 -6.12 11.26
CA GLY A 11 19.43 -5.80 11.06
C GLY A 11 19.71 -4.31 10.90
N CYS A 12 18.72 -3.52 10.50
CA CYS A 12 18.89 -2.08 10.27
C CYS A 12 18.38 -1.23 11.44
N GLY A 13 18.37 -1.76 12.67
CA GLY A 13 17.69 -1.12 13.80
C GLY A 13 18.25 0.25 14.16
N ARG A 14 19.57 0.42 14.11
CA ARG A 14 20.25 1.68 14.45
C ARG A 14 20.11 2.71 13.33
N GLU A 15 20.24 2.25 12.09
CA GLU A 15 20.08 3.04 10.87
C GLU A 15 18.64 3.54 10.72
N CYS A 16 17.67 2.69 11.05
CA CYS A 16 16.24 3.03 11.06
C CYS A 16 15.93 4.11 12.10
N THR A 17 16.48 3.99 13.32
CA THR A 17 16.30 5.01 14.37
C THR A 17 17.00 6.32 14.04
N ALA A 18 18.16 6.27 13.37
CA ALA A 18 18.89 7.48 12.95
C ALA A 18 18.18 8.24 11.81
N CYS A 19 17.41 7.54 10.96
CA CYS A 19 16.63 8.17 9.92
C CYS A 19 15.23 8.57 10.43
N SER A 20 14.97 9.87 10.56
CA SER A 20 13.67 10.39 11.04
C SER A 20 12.47 9.87 10.25
N LEU A 21 12.62 9.68 8.94
CA LEU A 21 11.57 9.11 8.09
C LEU A 21 11.31 7.64 8.41
N CYS A 22 12.36 6.81 8.49
CA CYS A 22 12.23 5.40 8.83
C CYS A 22 11.73 5.19 10.26
N HIS A 23 12.21 5.99 11.21
CA HIS A 23 11.78 5.96 12.60
C HIS A 23 10.29 6.30 12.73
N THR A 24 9.85 7.38 12.10
CA THR A 24 8.43 7.76 12.09
C THR A 24 7.56 6.68 11.45
N SER A 25 7.97 6.14 10.30
CA SER A 25 7.24 5.06 9.65
C SER A 25 7.21 3.77 10.48
N LYS A 26 8.28 3.45 11.21
CA LYS A 26 8.30 2.31 12.16
C LYS A 26 7.31 2.53 13.29
N LEU A 27 7.26 3.73 13.89
CA LEU A 27 6.29 4.05 14.94
C LEU A 27 4.86 3.93 14.42
N GLN A 28 4.56 4.46 13.23
CA GLN A 28 3.24 4.34 12.61
C GLN A 28 2.84 2.87 12.37
N VAL A 29 3.78 2.02 11.92
CA VAL A 29 3.53 0.59 11.77
C VAL A 29 3.22 -0.07 13.11
N VAL A 30 3.99 0.24 14.17
CA VAL A 30 3.74 -0.29 15.51
C VAL A 30 2.37 0.15 16.01
N GLU A 31 2.01 1.42 15.88
CA GLU A 31 0.71 1.95 16.31
C GLU A 31 -0.45 1.27 15.57
N VAL A 32 -0.32 1.01 14.27
CA VAL A 32 -1.32 0.24 13.50
C VAL A 32 -1.42 -1.21 14.00
N LEU A 33 -0.29 -1.86 14.26
CA LEU A 33 -0.23 -3.25 14.74
C LEU A 33 -0.70 -3.40 16.20
N THR A 34 -0.60 -2.35 17.01
CA THR A 34 -1.15 -2.32 18.38
C THR A 34 -2.62 -1.89 18.41
N GLY A 35 -3.24 -1.64 17.26
CA GLY A 35 -4.62 -1.17 17.17
C GLY A 35 -4.85 0.26 17.70
N SER A 36 -3.77 1.04 17.85
CA SER A 36 -3.82 2.42 18.32
C SER A 36 -4.28 3.37 17.20
N LYS A 37 -5.08 4.39 17.53
CA LYS A 37 -5.47 5.42 16.56
C LYS A 37 -4.27 6.34 16.31
N LEU A 38 -3.82 6.43 15.06
CA LEU A 38 -2.78 7.39 14.67
C LEU A 38 -3.24 8.82 14.96
N LYS A 39 -2.33 9.68 15.41
CA LYS A 39 -2.62 11.10 15.65
C LYS A 39 -2.93 11.80 14.33
N THR A 40 -4.03 12.54 14.34
CA THR A 40 -4.62 13.31 13.23
C THR A 40 -3.56 14.21 12.56
N GLY A 41 -3.14 13.84 11.36
CA GLY A 41 -2.06 14.51 10.60
C GLY A 41 -1.49 13.67 9.46
N ASP A 42 -1.76 12.36 9.47
CA ASP A 42 -1.22 11.45 8.49
C ASP A 42 -1.90 11.57 7.13
N GLN A 43 -1.08 11.86 6.13
CA GLN A 43 -1.42 11.64 4.73
C GLN A 43 -1.70 10.13 4.62
N CYS A 44 -2.91 9.74 4.18
CA CYS A 44 -3.44 8.37 4.06
C CYS A 44 -4.37 7.85 5.19
N HIS A 45 -5.20 8.72 5.76
CA HIS A 45 -6.18 8.36 6.79
C HIS A 45 -7.03 7.11 6.46
N GLU A 46 -7.64 7.02 5.27
CA GLU A 46 -8.50 5.86 4.91
C GLU A 46 -7.74 4.53 4.96
N LEU A 47 -6.53 4.50 4.42
CA LEU A 47 -5.67 3.31 4.41
C LEU A 47 -5.31 2.87 5.83
N VAL A 48 -4.92 3.84 6.66
CA VAL A 48 -4.57 3.59 8.07
C VAL A 48 -5.78 3.07 8.84
N THR A 49 -6.93 3.75 8.74
CA THR A 49 -8.16 3.34 9.45
C THR A 49 -8.54 1.90 9.07
N CYS A 50 -8.53 1.58 7.78
CA CYS A 50 -8.80 0.22 7.32
C CYS A 50 -7.81 -0.79 7.94
N ALA A 51 -6.51 -0.47 7.93
CA ALA A 51 -5.49 -1.35 8.48
C ALA A 51 -5.66 -1.58 9.99
N THR A 52 -5.93 -0.52 10.75
CA THR A 52 -6.24 -0.60 12.19
C THR A 52 -7.47 -1.48 12.42
N GLU A 53 -8.54 -1.32 11.66
CA GLU A 53 -9.73 -2.17 11.78
C GLU A 53 -9.44 -3.65 11.48
N CYS A 54 -8.63 -3.94 10.46
CA CYS A 54 -8.22 -5.30 10.14
C CYS A 54 -7.48 -5.96 11.32
N VAL A 55 -6.59 -5.22 11.97
CA VAL A 55 -5.82 -5.72 13.12
C VAL A 55 -6.74 -5.94 14.33
N THR A 56 -7.58 -4.96 14.65
CA THR A 56 -8.48 -5.01 15.81
C THR A 56 -9.53 -6.13 15.68
N LYS A 57 -10.10 -6.35 14.49
CA LYS A 57 -11.14 -7.37 14.26
C LYS A 57 -10.60 -8.79 14.20
N ALA A 58 -9.31 -8.97 13.89
CA ALA A 58 -8.74 -10.29 13.63
C ALA A 58 -8.20 -11.02 14.87
N HIS A 59 -8.27 -10.41 16.07
CA HIS A 59 -7.78 -11.01 17.33
C HIS A 59 -6.39 -11.67 17.20
N SER A 60 -5.45 -11.00 16.53
CA SER A 60 -4.07 -11.49 16.28
C SER A 60 -3.94 -12.66 15.29
N ASN A 61 -5.00 -13.05 14.57
CA ASN A 61 -4.88 -14.03 13.49
C ASN A 61 -4.21 -13.40 12.25
N PHE A 62 -2.90 -13.65 12.10
CA PHE A 62 -2.09 -13.10 11.01
C PHE A 62 -2.62 -13.45 9.61
N ALA A 63 -3.22 -14.62 9.41
CA ALA A 63 -3.79 -14.98 8.10
C ALA A 63 -4.98 -14.10 7.75
N VAL A 64 -5.85 -13.83 8.73
CA VAL A 64 -7.02 -12.93 8.58
C VAL A 64 -6.56 -11.49 8.39
N ILE A 65 -5.60 -11.02 9.19
CA ILE A 65 -5.01 -9.68 9.05
C ILE A 65 -4.43 -9.50 7.64
N ASN A 66 -3.58 -10.43 7.21
CA ASN A 66 -2.91 -10.35 5.91
C ASN A 66 -3.91 -10.39 4.74
N ARG A 67 -4.95 -11.22 4.83
CA ARG A 67 -6.03 -11.24 3.85
C ARG A 67 -6.75 -9.88 3.79
N CYS A 68 -7.12 -9.34 4.95
CA CYS A 68 -7.82 -8.07 5.07
C CYS A 68 -6.99 -6.91 4.48
N LEU A 69 -5.72 -6.80 4.86
CA LEU A 69 -4.80 -5.78 4.34
C LEU A 69 -4.63 -5.87 2.82
N ARG A 70 -4.40 -7.09 2.28
CA ARG A 70 -4.09 -7.29 0.85
C ARG A 70 -5.27 -7.14 -0.08
N HIS A 71 -6.48 -7.49 0.37
CA HIS A 71 -7.67 -7.54 -0.48
C HIS A 71 -8.65 -6.38 -0.24
N HIS A 72 -8.64 -5.79 0.96
CA HIS A 72 -9.52 -4.68 1.29
C HIS A 72 -8.73 -3.37 1.37
N CYS A 73 -7.78 -3.25 2.30
CA CYS A 73 -7.14 -1.97 2.57
C CYS A 73 -6.23 -1.46 1.45
N ALA A 74 -5.57 -2.38 0.74
CA ALA A 74 -4.69 -2.02 -0.38
C ALA A 74 -5.40 -1.19 -1.46
N TYR A 75 -6.72 -1.23 -1.56
CA TYR A 75 -7.49 -0.36 -2.45
C TYR A 75 -7.30 1.13 -2.14
N HIS A 76 -7.28 1.52 -0.85
CA HIS A 76 -7.12 2.92 -0.44
C HIS A 76 -5.74 3.50 -0.82
N CYS A 77 -4.76 2.64 -1.11
CA CYS A 77 -3.50 3.09 -1.69
C CYS A 77 -3.67 3.63 -3.11
N PHE A 78 -4.68 3.15 -3.87
CA PHE A 78 -4.82 3.39 -5.31
C PHE A 78 -6.07 4.17 -5.71
N ASN A 79 -7.05 4.33 -4.80
CA ASN A 79 -8.30 5.06 -5.04
C ASN A 79 -8.16 6.58 -5.05
N GLY A 80 -6.94 7.10 -4.84
CA GLY A 80 -6.63 8.53 -4.75
C GLY A 80 -6.54 9.09 -3.33
N SER A 81 -6.99 8.35 -2.31
CA SER A 81 -6.96 8.81 -0.91
C SER A 81 -5.54 8.88 -0.32
N CYS A 82 -4.57 8.21 -0.96
CA CYS A 82 -3.20 8.11 -0.48
C CYS A 82 -2.15 8.20 -1.62
N PRO A 83 -1.89 9.40 -2.18
CA PRO A 83 -0.98 9.57 -3.33
C PRO A 83 0.46 9.13 -3.06
N LYS A 84 0.93 9.27 -1.82
CA LYS A 84 2.26 8.82 -1.40
C LYS A 84 2.40 7.30 -1.51
N CYS A 85 1.41 6.53 -1.06
CA CYS A 85 1.43 5.07 -1.19
C CYS A 85 1.38 4.65 -2.66
N ALA A 86 0.44 5.21 -3.45
CA ALA A 86 0.36 4.92 -4.88
C ALA A 86 1.70 5.11 -5.58
N SER A 87 2.32 6.27 -5.36
CA SER A 87 3.59 6.64 -5.99
C SER A 87 4.74 5.73 -5.57
N PHE A 88 4.80 5.36 -4.29
CA PHE A 88 5.81 4.45 -3.78
C PHE A 88 5.69 3.04 -4.38
N ILE A 89 4.48 2.46 -4.36
CA ILE A 89 4.23 1.13 -4.91
C ILE A 89 4.44 1.11 -6.42
N GLN A 90 4.02 2.16 -7.13
CA GLN A 90 4.24 2.28 -8.57
C GLN A 90 5.75 2.34 -8.90
N ARG A 91 6.56 3.06 -8.11
CA ARG A 91 8.02 3.10 -8.30
C ARG A 91 8.65 1.72 -8.15
N ILE A 92 8.29 0.99 -7.08
CA ILE A 92 8.76 -0.39 -6.86
C ILE A 92 8.36 -1.29 -8.02
N PHE A 93 7.08 -1.24 -8.42
CA PHE A 93 6.59 -2.04 -9.53
C PHE A 93 7.33 -1.71 -10.83
N ASN A 94 7.53 -0.43 -11.14
CA ASN A 94 8.22 -0.03 -12.36
C ASN A 94 9.66 -0.54 -12.39
N GLN A 95 10.37 -0.48 -11.27
CA GLN A 95 11.71 -1.05 -11.16
C GLN A 95 11.69 -2.56 -11.43
N MET A 96 10.80 -3.30 -10.78
CA MET A 96 10.66 -4.75 -10.97
C MET A 96 10.21 -5.13 -12.39
N CYS A 97 9.31 -4.35 -12.97
CA CYS A 97 8.78 -4.57 -14.30
C CYS A 97 9.87 -4.40 -15.37
N VAL A 98 10.75 -3.42 -15.22
CA VAL A 98 11.89 -3.22 -16.11
C VAL A 98 12.94 -4.32 -15.88
N SER A 99 13.34 -4.58 -14.63
CA SER A 99 14.39 -5.56 -14.35
C SER A 99 13.98 -7.00 -14.66
N GLY A 100 12.69 -7.32 -14.55
CA GLY A 100 12.14 -8.66 -14.77
C GLY A 100 11.55 -8.90 -16.15
N ASP A 101 11.62 -7.91 -17.05
CA ASP A 101 10.94 -7.89 -18.36
C ASP A 101 9.47 -8.31 -18.27
N PHE A 102 8.70 -7.69 -17.36
CA PHE A 102 7.30 -8.06 -17.18
C PHE A 102 6.45 -7.70 -18.40
N LYS A 103 6.82 -6.63 -19.13
CA LYS A 103 6.13 -6.25 -20.36
C LYS A 103 6.22 -7.35 -21.42
N GLY A 104 7.41 -7.92 -21.64
CA GLY A 104 7.61 -9.01 -22.59
C GLY A 104 6.84 -10.28 -22.26
N ARG A 105 6.50 -10.49 -20.99
CA ARG A 105 5.71 -11.64 -20.52
C ARG A 105 4.20 -11.49 -20.74
N VAL A 106 3.71 -10.27 -20.95
CA VAL A 106 2.29 -10.03 -21.21
C VAL A 106 2.05 -10.01 -22.72
N LYS A 107 1.47 -11.10 -23.23
CA LYS A 107 1.25 -11.30 -24.68
C LYS A 107 0.44 -10.14 -25.27
N GLY A 108 1.03 -9.43 -26.23
CA GLY A 108 0.38 -8.34 -26.95
C GLY A 108 0.39 -6.98 -26.25
N PHE A 109 1.00 -6.87 -25.06
CA PHE A 109 1.11 -5.59 -24.36
C PHE A 109 2.21 -4.72 -24.97
N LYS A 110 1.85 -3.53 -25.46
CA LYS A 110 2.78 -2.55 -26.09
C LYS A 110 3.03 -1.31 -25.24
N GLY A 111 2.43 -1.22 -24.06
CA GLY A 111 2.51 -0.05 -23.19
C GLY A 111 3.78 0.03 -22.35
N GLN A 112 3.84 1.03 -21.48
CA GLN A 112 4.88 1.22 -20.47
C GLN A 112 4.56 0.47 -19.17
N CYS A 113 5.56 0.25 -18.31
CA CYS A 113 5.35 -0.42 -17.01
C CYS A 113 4.32 0.33 -16.14
N THR A 114 4.28 1.66 -16.23
CA THR A 114 3.26 2.47 -15.56
C THR A 114 1.84 2.15 -16.04
N GLU A 115 1.65 1.88 -17.33
CA GLU A 115 0.34 1.51 -17.88
C GLU A 115 -0.04 0.10 -17.44
N LEU A 116 0.90 -0.84 -17.51
CA LEU A 116 0.71 -2.20 -17.02
C LEU A 116 0.31 -2.21 -15.54
N PHE A 117 0.98 -1.39 -14.73
CA PHE A 117 0.64 -1.22 -13.33
C PHE A 117 -0.81 -0.76 -13.12
N ARG A 118 -1.23 0.28 -13.86
CA ARG A 118 -2.59 0.81 -13.77
C ARG A 118 -3.63 -0.24 -14.16
N GLU A 119 -3.39 -0.99 -15.24
CA GLU A 119 -4.27 -2.07 -15.67
C GLU A 119 -4.37 -3.18 -14.62
N MET A 120 -3.23 -3.60 -14.05
CA MET A 120 -3.20 -4.62 -12.99
C MET A 120 -3.94 -4.17 -11.73
N VAL A 121 -3.74 -2.92 -11.30
CA VAL A 121 -4.43 -2.34 -10.13
C VAL A 121 -5.93 -2.27 -10.38
N ARG A 122 -6.36 -1.75 -11.55
CA ARG A 122 -7.78 -1.68 -11.91
C ARG A 122 -8.41 -3.07 -12.04
N ALA A 123 -7.69 -4.04 -12.60
CA ALA A 123 -8.17 -5.42 -12.68
C ALA A 123 -8.33 -6.05 -11.29
N LYS A 124 -7.37 -5.83 -10.38
CA LYS A 124 -7.39 -6.37 -9.01
C LYS A 124 -8.54 -5.81 -8.18
N PHE A 125 -8.82 -4.50 -8.29
CA PHE A 125 -9.82 -3.80 -7.49
C PHE A 125 -11.05 -3.34 -8.30
N ARG A 126 -11.40 -4.08 -9.35
CA ARG A 126 -12.45 -3.70 -10.30
C ARG A 126 -13.76 -3.31 -9.62
N LYS A 127 -14.23 -4.16 -8.70
CA LYS A 127 -15.49 -3.94 -7.97
C LYS A 127 -15.47 -2.62 -7.20
N GLN A 128 -14.38 -2.36 -6.47
CA GLN A 128 -14.24 -1.15 -5.67
C GLN A 128 -14.20 0.12 -6.53
N PHE A 129 -13.48 0.08 -7.66
CA PHE A 129 -13.47 1.20 -8.61
C PHE A 129 -14.86 1.43 -9.23
N ASP A 130 -15.55 0.36 -9.65
CA ASP A 130 -16.90 0.46 -10.23
C ASP A 130 -17.91 1.04 -9.21
N GLU A 131 -17.81 0.63 -7.94
CA GLU A 131 -18.63 1.16 -6.84
C GLU A 131 -18.36 2.65 -6.59
N GLN A 132 -17.09 3.07 -6.57
CA GLN A 132 -16.71 4.48 -6.42
C GLN A 132 -17.20 5.33 -7.60
N GLU A 133 -17.05 4.85 -8.84
CA GLU A 133 -17.54 5.54 -10.04
C GLU A 133 -19.07 5.67 -10.04
N ARG A 134 -19.80 4.67 -9.54
CA ARG A 134 -21.26 4.74 -9.36
C ARG A 134 -21.67 5.74 -8.29
N ALA A 135 -20.96 5.78 -7.17
CA ALA A 135 -21.23 6.74 -6.10
C ALA A 135 -20.98 8.18 -6.56
N ALA A 136 -19.90 8.41 -7.32
CA ALA A 136 -19.56 9.72 -7.86
C ALA A 136 -20.58 10.28 -8.86
N LYS A 137 -21.35 9.41 -9.56
CA LYS A 137 -22.41 9.82 -10.49
C LYS A 137 -23.74 10.15 -9.82
N LYS A 138 -23.91 9.78 -8.55
CA LYS A 138 -25.13 10.03 -7.76
C LYS A 138 -25.07 11.35 -6.98
N ASN A 139 -23.88 11.92 -6.86
CA ASN A 139 -23.61 13.21 -6.22
C ASN A 139 -23.37 14.28 -7.29
#